data_AF-A0A2J0LYI9-F1
#
_entry.id   AF-A0A2J0LYI9-F1
#
_cell.length_a   1.000
_cell.length_b   1.000
_cell.length_c   1.000
_cell.angle_alpha   90.00
_cell.angle_beta   90.00
_cell.angle_gamma   90.00
#
_symmetry.space_group_name_H-M   'P 1'
#
loop_
_entity.id
_entity.type
_entity.pdbx_description
1 polymer ?
#
loop_
_entity_poly.entity_id
_entity_poly.type
_entity_poly.pdbx_seq_one_letter_code
_entity_poly.pdbx_strand_id
1 'polypeptide(L)'
;MKLLIVESPSKAKTIEKYLGGEYKVIASVGHVRDLPKSNKDAIDIESGFIPRYIISPGKESVVRDIKSLVKKSDTVLLASDPDREGEAIAWHVAETCGIKKPKRVLFYEITEKSVKKAVAHPGDLDINLRKAQEARRVLDRLVGYDLSGLIWKKVRYGLSAGRVQSPALHILTLREKEIKSFIPEAYFVITAECVTEKKEKIVFTCTEQPKDKKTTENILDLAKKKQWEIVEVKMTEALRRPYAPFTTSTLQQAGSSRLGMSPSRTMRAAQKLYEKGFITYMRTDSISLSETALPEIIAVVKKEFGEKYLSVRRYKTKGKNAQEAHEAVRPTDTSKKTAGSTEDEKKLYALIRTRTLASQMSDAEILRTKIIANTTDRALPDFSVNGSHLLFDGWLTLDTVARGDNVEVPRVAVSDPLDLKKITSEEKQTEPPQRYSEAGLVKELEKRGIGRPSTYASIVKTIQDRGYVEKEGKALSVTDTGMVVDDFLFKHFENMVSESFTADMENKLDDIAEGTREYEKTLRDFYIPFAKEVESKNKIEKVTNMGDAPEGTVCPKCGAKMVIKLARNGKFFSCSRFPECDGALTE
;
A
#
# COMPACT_ATOMS: atom_id res chain seq x y z
N MET A 1 31.09 -17.48 -27.04
CA MET A 1 30.03 -17.81 -26.04
C MET A 1 29.00 -16.69 -26.00
N LYS A 2 27.70 -16.99 -25.84
CA LYS A 2 26.67 -15.96 -25.57
C LYS A 2 26.39 -15.86 -24.07
N LEU A 3 26.37 -14.64 -23.55
CA LEU A 3 26.18 -14.35 -22.12
C LEU A 3 24.91 -13.55 -21.90
N LEU A 4 24.11 -13.94 -20.91
CA LEU A 4 22.95 -13.20 -20.46
C LEU A 4 23.05 -12.94 -18.95
N ILE A 5 22.85 -11.70 -18.53
CA ILE A 5 23.01 -11.25 -17.13
C ILE A 5 21.66 -10.79 -16.58
N VAL A 6 21.25 -11.34 -15.44
CA VAL A 6 19.98 -11.01 -14.74
C VAL A 6 20.23 -10.52 -13.31
N GLU A 7 19.22 -10.00 -12.61
CA GLU A 7 19.42 -9.54 -11.23
C GLU A 7 19.56 -10.66 -10.19
N SER A 8 18.90 -11.82 -10.37
CA SER A 8 18.84 -12.85 -9.33
C SER A 8 19.25 -14.26 -9.78
N PRO A 9 19.85 -15.09 -8.90
CA PRO A 9 20.23 -16.46 -9.23
C PRO A 9 19.05 -17.37 -9.58
N SER A 10 17.87 -17.13 -8.99
CA SER A 10 16.66 -17.92 -9.29
C SER A 10 16.22 -17.69 -10.72
N LYS A 11 16.16 -16.42 -11.14
CA LYS A 11 15.83 -16.01 -12.51
C LYS A 11 16.84 -16.56 -13.51
N ALA A 12 18.13 -16.55 -13.16
CA ALA A 12 19.19 -17.10 -14.01
C ALA A 12 18.95 -18.57 -14.34
N LYS A 13 18.70 -19.40 -13.32
CA LYS A 13 18.41 -20.83 -13.49
C LYS A 13 17.18 -21.09 -14.35
N THR A 14 16.09 -20.34 -14.14
CA THR A 14 14.86 -20.49 -14.91
C THR A 14 15.08 -20.17 -16.39
N ILE A 15 15.75 -19.05 -16.69
CA ILE A 15 16.00 -18.59 -18.06
C ILE A 15 17.00 -19.50 -18.79
N GLU A 16 18.07 -19.93 -18.11
CA GLU A 16 19.08 -20.83 -18.69
C GLU A 16 18.45 -22.15 -19.17
N LYS A 17 17.50 -22.69 -18.39
CA LYS A 17 16.71 -23.85 -18.77
C LYS A 17 15.94 -23.61 -20.07
N TYR A 18 15.27 -22.46 -20.21
CA TYR A 18 14.47 -22.15 -21.41
C TYR A 18 15.32 -21.86 -22.66
N LEU A 19 16.55 -21.39 -22.49
CA LEU A 19 17.48 -21.13 -23.59
C LEU A 19 18.28 -22.37 -24.02
N GLY A 20 18.06 -23.54 -23.38
CA GLY A 20 18.64 -24.81 -23.84
C GLY A 20 20.17 -24.84 -23.88
N GLY A 21 20.84 -24.04 -23.04
CA GLY A 21 22.31 -23.94 -22.99
C GLY A 21 22.94 -23.08 -24.10
N GLU A 22 22.16 -22.47 -24.99
CA GLU A 22 22.68 -21.55 -26.01
C GLU A 22 23.35 -20.30 -25.40
N TYR A 23 22.83 -19.88 -24.23
CA TYR A 23 23.36 -18.78 -23.43
C TYR A 23 23.83 -19.31 -22.08
N LYS A 24 25.00 -18.85 -21.64
CA LYS A 24 25.38 -18.90 -20.23
C LYS A 24 24.64 -17.79 -19.50
N VAL A 25 23.90 -18.13 -18.44
CA VAL A 25 23.11 -17.13 -17.69
C VAL A 25 23.69 -16.92 -16.29
N ILE A 26 23.99 -15.67 -15.93
CA ILE A 26 24.57 -15.33 -14.63
C ILE A 26 23.79 -14.22 -13.93
N ALA A 27 23.97 -14.08 -12.62
CA ALA A 27 23.28 -13.07 -11.81
C ALA A 27 24.24 -11.98 -11.30
N SER A 28 23.83 -10.72 -11.36
CA SER A 28 24.51 -9.59 -10.70
C SER A 28 24.23 -9.53 -9.19
N VAL A 29 23.19 -10.25 -8.75
CA VAL A 29 22.71 -10.28 -7.36
C VAL A 29 22.25 -8.86 -6.93
N GLY A 30 21.47 -8.19 -7.79
CA GLY A 30 21.01 -6.81 -7.63
C GLY A 30 22.03 -5.77 -8.11
N HIS A 31 22.05 -4.60 -7.46
CA HIS A 31 22.99 -3.52 -7.76
C HIS A 31 24.45 -3.95 -7.50
N VAL A 32 25.34 -3.59 -8.45
CA VAL A 32 26.80 -3.80 -8.34
C VAL A 32 27.57 -2.55 -7.92
N ARG A 33 26.92 -1.38 -7.99
CA ARG A 33 27.43 -0.09 -7.57
C ARG A 33 26.36 0.70 -6.83
N ASP A 34 26.79 1.58 -5.94
CA ASP A 34 25.95 2.59 -5.28
C ASP A 34 26.80 3.84 -4.98
N LEU A 35 26.15 4.89 -4.50
CA LEU A 35 26.81 6.08 -3.98
C LEU A 35 27.62 5.74 -2.72
N PRO A 36 28.78 6.37 -2.49
CA PRO A 36 29.57 6.19 -1.27
C PRO A 36 28.77 6.56 -0.02
N LYS A 37 29.16 6.03 1.14
CA LYS A 37 28.48 6.31 2.42
C LYS A 37 28.57 7.79 2.83
N SER A 38 29.73 8.41 2.59
CA SER A 38 29.96 9.83 2.87
C SER A 38 29.33 10.69 1.77
N ASN A 39 28.67 11.80 2.14
CA ASN A 39 28.10 12.72 1.17
C ASN A 39 29.14 13.66 0.55
N LYS A 40 30.31 13.85 1.18
CA LYS A 40 31.37 14.77 0.71
C LYS A 40 31.78 14.53 -0.74
N ASP A 41 31.75 13.27 -1.17
CA ASP A 41 32.19 12.85 -2.51
C ASP A 41 31.10 12.11 -3.29
N ALA A 42 29.84 12.15 -2.82
CA ALA A 42 28.79 11.30 -3.41
C ALA A 42 28.19 11.89 -4.68
N ILE A 43 27.99 13.20 -4.71
CA ILE A 43 27.28 13.91 -5.78
C ILE A 43 28.03 15.22 -6.01
N ASP A 44 28.49 15.42 -7.25
CA ASP A 44 29.02 16.70 -7.70
C ASP A 44 27.84 17.59 -8.11
N ILE A 45 27.44 18.50 -7.22
CA ILE A 45 26.30 19.40 -7.42
C ILE A 45 26.64 20.50 -8.44
N GLU A 46 27.89 21.00 -8.43
CA GLU A 46 28.31 22.12 -9.27
C GLU A 46 28.33 21.74 -10.75
N SER A 47 28.81 20.52 -11.05
CA SER A 47 28.87 19.98 -12.42
C SER A 47 27.55 19.38 -12.92
N GLY A 48 26.41 19.69 -12.28
CA GLY A 48 25.09 19.23 -12.73
C GLY A 48 24.61 17.95 -12.05
N PHE A 49 24.85 17.82 -10.74
CA PHE A 49 24.39 16.69 -9.91
C PHE A 49 24.90 15.32 -10.37
N ILE A 50 26.18 15.23 -10.71
CA ILE A 50 26.81 14.01 -11.22
C ILE A 50 27.10 13.05 -10.05
N PRO A 51 26.49 11.85 -10.02
CA PRO A 51 26.75 10.88 -8.96
C PRO A 51 28.11 10.18 -9.13
N ARG A 52 28.84 10.05 -8.04
CA ARG A 52 30.05 9.21 -7.97
C ARG A 52 29.68 7.81 -7.51
N TYR A 53 29.64 6.87 -8.44
CA TYR A 53 29.37 5.46 -8.13
C TYR A 53 30.63 4.70 -7.73
N ILE A 54 30.55 3.97 -6.62
CA ILE A 54 31.57 3.00 -6.19
C ILE A 54 31.03 1.59 -6.31
N ILE A 55 31.92 0.59 -6.45
CA ILE A 55 31.51 -0.82 -6.31
C ILE A 55 30.93 -1.00 -4.91
N SER A 56 29.72 -1.55 -4.84
CA SER A 56 29.06 -1.77 -3.55
C SER A 56 29.90 -2.76 -2.73
N PRO A 57 30.14 -2.50 -1.42
CA PRO A 57 30.92 -3.41 -0.59
C PRO A 57 30.38 -4.85 -0.66
N GLY A 58 31.27 -5.80 -0.93
CA GLY A 58 30.92 -7.22 -1.08
C GLY A 58 30.51 -7.64 -2.50
N LYS A 59 30.55 -6.74 -3.49
CA LYS A 59 30.27 -7.04 -4.91
C LYS A 59 31.53 -7.20 -5.76
N GLU A 60 32.71 -7.11 -5.17
CA GLU A 60 33.99 -7.13 -5.89
C GLU A 60 34.20 -8.46 -6.64
N SER A 61 33.85 -9.59 -6.01
CA SER A 61 33.91 -10.91 -6.64
C SER A 61 32.94 -11.03 -7.81
N VAL A 62 31.67 -10.65 -7.59
CA VAL A 62 30.63 -10.67 -8.64
C VAL A 62 31.05 -9.86 -9.86
N VAL A 63 31.56 -8.64 -9.65
CA VAL A 63 32.07 -7.79 -10.74
C VAL A 63 33.25 -8.44 -11.46
N ARG A 64 34.19 -9.04 -10.72
CA ARG A 64 35.36 -9.73 -11.30
C ARG A 64 34.92 -10.90 -12.18
N ASP A 65 33.95 -11.68 -11.73
CA ASP A 65 33.43 -12.85 -12.43
C ASP A 65 32.68 -12.45 -13.70
N ILE A 66 31.80 -11.42 -13.61
CA ILE A 66 31.12 -10.87 -14.79
C ILE A 66 32.15 -10.35 -15.80
N LYS A 67 33.15 -9.56 -15.38
CA LYS A 67 34.22 -9.07 -16.27
C LYS A 67 34.95 -10.20 -16.99
N SER A 68 35.28 -11.27 -16.27
CA SER A 68 35.96 -12.44 -16.83
C SER A 68 35.13 -13.11 -17.93
N LEU A 69 33.81 -13.23 -17.72
CA LEU A 69 32.90 -13.83 -18.69
C LEU A 69 32.62 -12.91 -19.87
N VAL A 70 32.45 -11.60 -19.65
CA VAL A 70 32.27 -10.60 -20.71
C VAL A 70 33.43 -10.64 -21.70
N LYS A 71 34.68 -10.74 -21.24
CA LYS A 71 35.87 -10.86 -22.11
C LYS A 71 35.88 -12.11 -23.00
N LYS A 72 35.14 -13.16 -22.61
CA LYS A 72 35.05 -14.45 -23.32
C LYS A 72 33.77 -14.58 -24.16
N SER A 73 32.96 -13.53 -24.22
CA SER A 73 31.62 -13.57 -24.83
C SER A 73 31.57 -12.73 -26.09
N ASP A 74 31.00 -13.30 -27.15
CA ASP A 74 30.79 -12.62 -28.44
C ASP A 74 29.52 -11.76 -28.41
N THR A 75 28.59 -12.10 -27.51
CA THR A 75 27.32 -11.40 -27.32
C THR A 75 27.01 -11.33 -25.82
N VAL A 76 26.68 -10.14 -25.33
CA VAL A 76 26.29 -9.90 -23.94
C VAL A 76 24.93 -9.23 -23.91
N LEU A 77 23.96 -9.90 -23.29
CA LEU A 77 22.61 -9.40 -23.08
C LEU A 77 22.38 -9.08 -21.59
N LEU A 78 21.71 -7.97 -21.33
CA LEU A 78 21.30 -7.53 -20.00
C LEU A 78 19.79 -7.70 -19.87
N ALA A 79 19.36 -8.44 -18.86
CA ALA A 79 17.98 -8.86 -18.71
C ALA A 79 17.47 -8.71 -17.27
N SER A 80 17.82 -7.59 -16.65
CA SER A 80 17.24 -7.14 -15.39
C SER A 80 15.73 -6.86 -15.54
N ASP A 81 15.03 -6.67 -14.43
CA ASP A 81 13.59 -6.41 -14.42
C ASP A 81 13.15 -5.22 -15.29
N PRO A 82 11.89 -5.23 -15.80
CA PRO A 82 11.41 -4.22 -16.73
C PRO A 82 10.90 -2.96 -16.02
N ASP A 83 11.67 -2.41 -15.08
CA ASP A 83 11.38 -1.15 -14.41
C ASP A 83 12.62 -0.24 -14.40
N ARG A 84 12.45 1.01 -13.91
CA ARG A 84 13.56 1.98 -13.82
C ARG A 84 14.72 1.47 -12.95
N GLU A 85 14.45 0.64 -11.95
CA GLU A 85 15.49 0.05 -11.08
C GLU A 85 16.31 -0.99 -11.84
N GLY A 86 15.64 -1.88 -12.58
CA GLY A 86 16.26 -2.84 -13.47
C GLY A 86 17.08 -2.17 -14.57
N GLU A 87 16.61 -1.06 -15.14
CA GLU A 87 17.36 -0.30 -16.15
C GLU A 87 18.65 0.29 -15.59
N ALA A 88 18.59 0.87 -14.39
CA ALA A 88 19.78 1.35 -13.69
C ALA A 88 20.76 0.21 -13.34
N ILE A 89 20.26 -0.96 -12.93
CA ILE A 89 21.10 -2.15 -12.70
C ILE A 89 21.82 -2.56 -13.99
N ALA A 90 21.09 -2.64 -15.11
CA ALA A 90 21.68 -2.99 -16.40
C ALA A 90 22.79 -2.00 -16.79
N TRP A 91 22.51 -0.69 -16.68
CA TRP A 91 23.50 0.34 -16.93
C TRP A 91 24.71 0.23 -15.99
N HIS A 92 24.49 0.05 -14.69
CA HIS A 92 25.59 -0.13 -13.73
C HIS A 92 26.44 -1.35 -14.07
N VAL A 93 25.84 -2.48 -14.43
CA VAL A 93 26.59 -3.68 -14.84
C VAL A 93 27.39 -3.40 -16.10
N ALA A 94 26.80 -2.76 -17.11
CA ALA A 94 27.46 -2.42 -18.36
C ALA A 94 28.73 -1.60 -18.14
N GLU A 95 28.58 -0.46 -17.46
CA GLU A 95 29.66 0.46 -17.12
C GLU A 95 30.73 -0.21 -16.24
N THR A 96 30.32 -0.89 -15.16
CA THR A 96 31.28 -1.48 -14.22
C THR A 96 32.08 -2.59 -14.86
N CYS A 97 31.45 -3.38 -15.74
CA CYS A 97 32.04 -4.59 -16.31
C CYS A 97 32.65 -4.38 -17.69
N GLY A 98 32.63 -3.15 -18.22
CA GLY A 98 33.23 -2.80 -19.51
C GLY A 98 32.50 -3.37 -20.71
N ILE A 99 31.17 -3.51 -20.64
CA ILE A 99 30.34 -4.01 -21.73
C ILE A 99 30.10 -2.86 -22.72
N LYS A 100 30.71 -2.94 -23.90
CA LYS A 100 30.52 -1.96 -24.98
C LYS A 100 29.22 -2.26 -25.73
N LYS A 101 28.43 -1.23 -26.04
CA LYS A 101 27.13 -1.32 -26.75
C LYS A 101 26.21 -2.40 -26.15
N PRO A 102 25.86 -2.29 -24.85
CA PRO A 102 25.04 -3.29 -24.18
C PRO A 102 23.68 -3.44 -24.84
N LYS A 103 23.22 -4.68 -24.96
CA LYS A 103 21.91 -5.02 -25.50
C LYS A 103 20.96 -5.44 -24.39
N ARG A 104 19.72 -4.96 -24.44
CA ARG A 104 18.72 -5.03 -23.38
C ARG A 104 17.60 -5.98 -23.76
N VAL A 105 17.22 -6.88 -22.84
CA VAL A 105 16.10 -7.82 -23.01
C VAL A 105 15.13 -7.64 -21.86
N LEU A 106 13.84 -7.45 -22.14
CA LEU A 106 12.80 -7.23 -21.15
C LEU A 106 11.90 -8.46 -21.04
N PHE A 107 11.61 -8.88 -19.80
CA PHE A 107 10.66 -9.95 -19.51
C PHE A 107 9.57 -9.43 -18.59
N TYR A 108 8.32 -9.44 -19.08
CA TYR A 108 7.13 -9.12 -18.26
C TYR A 108 6.50 -10.39 -17.65
N GLU A 109 6.93 -11.55 -18.14
CA GLU A 109 6.71 -12.88 -17.60
C GLU A 109 7.87 -13.79 -18.03
N ILE A 110 8.18 -14.82 -17.24
CA ILE A 110 9.30 -15.73 -17.50
C ILE A 110 8.75 -17.09 -17.96
N THR A 111 8.26 -17.14 -19.20
CA THR A 111 7.84 -18.36 -19.89
C THR A 111 8.85 -18.70 -20.98
N GLU A 112 8.91 -19.96 -21.42
CA GLU A 112 9.84 -20.34 -22.49
C GLU A 112 9.62 -19.51 -23.77
N LYS A 113 8.35 -19.32 -24.13
CA LYS A 113 7.94 -18.51 -25.30
C LYS A 113 8.33 -17.05 -25.14
N SER A 114 8.05 -16.42 -23.99
CA SER A 114 8.38 -15.01 -23.76
C SER A 114 9.89 -14.78 -23.76
N VAL A 115 10.65 -15.69 -23.12
CA VAL A 115 12.11 -15.61 -23.04
C VAL A 115 12.74 -15.73 -24.42
N LYS A 116 12.39 -16.75 -25.21
CA LYS A 116 12.92 -16.92 -26.57
C LYS A 116 12.58 -15.74 -27.47
N LYS A 117 11.33 -15.23 -27.40
CA LYS A 117 10.90 -14.06 -28.18
C LYS A 117 11.70 -12.81 -27.83
N ALA A 118 11.90 -12.54 -26.55
CA ALA A 118 12.58 -11.33 -26.09
C ALA A 118 14.10 -11.38 -26.37
N VAL A 119 14.74 -12.54 -26.20
CA VAL A 119 16.17 -12.72 -26.52
C VAL A 119 16.45 -12.55 -28.02
N ALA A 120 15.50 -12.91 -28.88
CA ALA A 120 15.60 -12.70 -30.33
C ALA A 120 15.47 -11.23 -30.77
N HIS A 121 14.92 -10.35 -29.92
CA HIS A 121 14.68 -8.94 -30.24
C HIS A 121 15.24 -8.00 -29.15
N PRO A 122 16.56 -7.99 -28.94
CA PRO A 122 17.16 -7.12 -27.93
C PRO A 122 17.09 -5.65 -28.35
N GLY A 123 16.71 -4.80 -27.41
CA GLY A 123 16.76 -3.35 -27.55
C GLY A 123 18.08 -2.76 -27.09
N ASP A 124 18.14 -1.43 -27.10
CA ASP A 124 19.18 -0.66 -26.42
C ASP A 124 18.77 -0.33 -24.98
N LEU A 125 19.71 0.14 -24.16
CA LEU A 125 19.37 0.67 -22.84
C LEU A 125 18.56 1.95 -22.97
N ASP A 126 17.52 2.07 -22.16
CA ASP A 126 16.72 3.28 -22.06
C ASP A 126 17.43 4.28 -21.12
N ILE A 127 18.03 5.30 -21.74
CA ILE A 127 18.76 6.35 -21.03
C ILE A 127 17.83 7.21 -20.16
N ASN A 128 16.58 7.39 -20.56
CA ASN A 128 15.61 8.22 -19.83
C ASN A 128 15.15 7.49 -18.57
N LEU A 129 14.81 6.19 -18.67
CA LEU A 129 14.52 5.36 -17.50
C LEU A 129 15.69 5.30 -16.51
N ARG A 130 16.93 5.16 -17.02
CA ARG A 130 18.13 5.23 -16.19
C ARG A 130 18.25 6.58 -15.48
N LYS A 131 18.11 7.70 -16.23
CA LYS A 131 18.18 9.06 -15.67
C LYS A 131 17.10 9.32 -14.61
N ALA A 132 15.89 8.78 -14.80
CA ALA A 132 14.82 8.90 -13.82
C ALA A 132 15.15 8.17 -12.50
N GLN A 133 15.74 6.98 -12.58
CA GLN A 133 16.20 6.26 -11.39
C GLN A 133 17.37 7.00 -10.72
N GLU A 134 18.33 7.50 -11.50
CA GLU A 134 19.47 8.27 -11.02
C GLU A 134 19.01 9.55 -10.32
N ALA A 135 18.05 10.28 -10.90
CA ALA A 135 17.46 11.49 -10.32
C ALA A 135 16.81 11.17 -8.98
N ARG A 136 16.03 10.09 -8.91
CA ARG A 136 15.44 9.63 -7.65
C ARG A 136 16.51 9.34 -6.61
N ARG A 137 17.56 8.60 -6.99
CA ARG A 137 18.65 8.20 -6.09
C ARG A 137 19.40 9.41 -5.54
N VAL A 138 19.65 10.41 -6.38
CA VAL A 138 20.31 11.68 -6.03
C VAL A 138 19.43 12.52 -5.13
N LEU A 139 18.15 12.72 -5.47
CA LEU A 139 17.18 13.44 -4.62
C LEU A 139 17.09 12.82 -3.22
N ASP A 140 16.84 11.51 -3.16
CA ASP A 140 16.68 10.81 -1.89
C ASP A 140 17.98 10.87 -1.06
N ARG A 141 19.15 10.91 -1.70
CA ARG A 141 20.44 11.12 -1.02
C ARG A 141 20.56 12.52 -0.44
N LEU A 142 20.32 13.55 -1.24
CA LEU A 142 20.47 14.95 -0.85
C LEU A 142 19.50 15.32 0.28
N VAL A 143 18.20 15.06 0.06
CA VAL A 143 17.15 15.31 1.07
C VAL A 143 17.43 14.52 2.34
N GLY A 144 17.75 13.22 2.19
CA GLY A 144 18.01 12.35 3.32
C GLY A 144 19.19 12.82 4.16
N TYR A 145 20.29 13.23 3.54
CA TYR A 145 21.48 13.65 4.26
C TYR A 145 21.28 14.99 4.97
N ASP A 146 20.82 16.01 4.23
CA ASP A 146 20.73 17.38 4.74
C ASP A 146 19.65 17.49 5.83
N LEU A 147 18.47 16.91 5.59
CA LEU A 147 17.36 16.97 6.54
C LEU A 147 17.62 16.10 7.78
N SER A 148 18.21 14.90 7.62
CA SER A 148 18.59 14.09 8.78
C SER A 148 19.70 14.75 9.60
N GLY A 149 20.67 15.39 8.93
CA GLY A 149 21.71 16.16 9.60
C GLY A 149 21.15 17.32 10.44
N LEU A 150 20.14 18.03 9.93
CA LEU A 150 19.43 19.05 10.69
C LEU A 150 18.66 18.45 11.87
N ILE A 151 17.88 17.39 11.66
CA ILE A 151 17.10 16.74 12.72
C ILE A 151 18.03 16.17 13.81
N TRP A 152 19.22 15.70 13.48
CA TRP A 152 20.21 15.28 14.48
C TRP A 152 20.62 16.43 15.39
N LYS A 153 20.86 17.61 14.80
CA LYS A 153 21.23 18.82 15.55
C LYS A 153 20.05 19.36 16.35
N LYS A 154 18.83 19.32 15.80
CA LYS A 154 17.65 20.03 16.32
C LYS A 154 16.67 19.17 17.10
N VAL A 155 16.71 17.85 16.97
CA VAL A 155 15.83 16.94 17.69
C VAL A 155 16.68 15.92 18.44
N ARG A 156 17.18 14.88 17.75
CA ARG A 156 17.96 13.80 18.36
C ARG A 156 18.83 13.12 17.32
N TYR A 157 20.06 12.76 17.71
CA TYR A 157 20.96 11.97 16.89
C TYR A 157 20.36 10.60 16.52
N GLY A 158 20.64 10.12 15.30
CA GLY A 158 20.19 8.82 14.80
C GLY A 158 18.82 8.80 14.14
N LEU A 159 18.12 9.94 14.07
CA LEU A 159 16.83 10.08 13.37
C LEU A 159 17.03 10.24 11.86
N SER A 160 16.00 10.05 11.04
CA SER A 160 16.09 10.28 9.60
C SER A 160 14.82 10.89 9.04
N ALA A 161 14.98 11.78 8.07
CA ALA A 161 13.85 12.26 7.28
C ALA A 161 14.12 12.02 5.79
N GLY A 162 13.06 12.04 5.00
CA GLY A 162 13.17 11.76 3.58
C GLY A 162 11.84 11.94 2.89
N ARG A 163 11.93 12.29 1.62
CA ARG A 163 10.80 12.78 0.82
C ARG A 163 9.56 11.90 0.87
N VAL A 164 9.70 10.57 0.83
CA VAL A 164 8.55 9.64 0.86
C VAL A 164 8.24 9.08 2.25
N GLN A 165 9.20 9.08 3.17
CA GLN A 165 8.98 8.56 4.53
C GLN A 165 8.25 9.57 5.42
N SER A 166 8.56 10.86 5.26
CA SER A 166 7.98 11.95 6.04
C SER A 166 6.47 12.11 5.82
N PRO A 167 5.94 12.21 4.58
CA PRO A 167 4.49 12.28 4.38
C PRO A 167 3.78 10.97 4.74
N ALA A 168 4.43 9.80 4.61
CA ALA A 168 3.85 8.54 5.06
C ALA A 168 3.66 8.51 6.59
N LEU A 169 4.65 9.03 7.33
CA LEU A 169 4.53 9.23 8.77
C LEU A 169 3.43 10.25 9.10
N HIS A 170 3.36 11.34 8.35
CA HIS A 170 2.35 12.39 8.55
C HIS A 170 0.91 11.88 8.47
N ILE A 171 0.60 11.04 7.47
CA ILE A 171 -0.73 10.42 7.34
C ILE A 171 -1.11 9.67 8.63
N LEU A 172 -0.17 8.97 9.24
CA LEU A 172 -0.40 8.25 10.49
C LEU A 172 -0.51 9.21 11.68
N THR A 173 0.33 10.25 11.73
CA THR A 173 0.32 11.25 12.79
C THR A 173 -0.99 12.03 12.82
N LEU A 174 -1.53 12.42 11.67
CA LEU A 174 -2.84 13.06 11.57
C LEU A 174 -3.95 12.14 12.11
N ARG A 175 -3.94 10.85 11.74
CA ARG A 175 -4.87 9.86 12.30
C ARG A 175 -4.74 9.74 13.81
N GLU A 176 -3.53 9.74 14.35
CA GLU A 176 -3.31 9.65 15.79
C GLU A 176 -3.81 10.91 16.52
N LYS A 177 -3.64 12.09 15.91
CA LYS A 177 -4.19 13.35 16.41
C LYS A 177 -5.73 13.34 16.38
N GLU A 178 -6.35 12.86 15.30
CA GLU A 178 -7.81 12.67 15.19
C GLU A 178 -8.34 11.74 16.30
N ILE A 179 -7.65 10.64 16.58
CA ILE A 179 -8.05 9.70 17.63
C ILE A 179 -7.96 10.36 19.01
N LYS A 180 -6.87 11.10 19.28
CA LYS A 180 -6.64 11.74 20.59
C LYS A 180 -7.58 12.91 20.88
N SER A 181 -8.01 13.65 19.85
CA SER A 181 -8.94 14.76 20.00
C SER A 181 -10.41 14.35 19.93
N PHE A 182 -10.69 13.07 19.65
CA PHE A 182 -12.05 12.57 19.52
C PHE A 182 -12.77 12.51 20.87
N ILE A 183 -13.93 13.16 20.95
CA ILE A 183 -14.81 13.12 22.12
C ILE A 183 -16.00 12.23 21.77
N PRO A 184 -16.16 11.05 22.41
CA PRO A 184 -17.28 10.16 22.14
C PRO A 184 -18.63 10.82 22.45
N GLU A 185 -19.57 10.70 21.51
CA GLU A 185 -20.96 11.10 21.71
C GLU A 185 -21.82 9.85 21.96
N ALA A 186 -22.68 9.92 22.99
CA ALA A 186 -23.65 8.87 23.27
C ALA A 186 -24.78 8.90 22.23
N TYR A 187 -25.24 7.71 21.83
CA TYR A 187 -26.42 7.52 21.00
C TYR A 187 -27.10 6.20 21.35
N PHE A 188 -28.39 6.09 21.05
CA PHE A 188 -29.19 4.90 21.37
C PHE A 188 -29.55 4.15 20.09
N VAL A 189 -29.23 2.85 20.06
CA VAL A 189 -29.73 1.93 19.03
C VAL A 189 -30.98 1.27 19.58
N ILE A 190 -32.12 1.48 18.91
CA ILE A 190 -33.40 0.91 19.33
C ILE A 190 -33.75 -0.23 18.39
N THR A 191 -34.04 -1.40 18.97
CA THR A 191 -34.42 -2.61 18.23
C THR A 191 -35.78 -3.10 18.67
N ALA A 192 -36.65 -3.41 17.70
CA ALA A 192 -37.98 -3.96 17.91
C ALA A 192 -38.06 -5.39 17.36
N GLU A 193 -38.32 -6.36 18.23
CA GLU A 193 -38.64 -7.73 17.86
C GLU A 193 -40.16 -7.85 17.66
N CYS A 194 -40.56 -8.01 16.41
CA CYS A 194 -41.95 -8.19 16.01
C CYS A 194 -42.19 -9.61 15.47
N VAL A 195 -43.45 -10.02 15.47
CA VAL A 195 -43.89 -11.29 14.92
C VAL A 195 -45.01 -11.05 13.89
N THR A 196 -44.91 -11.69 12.72
CA THR A 196 -45.95 -11.63 11.68
C THR A 196 -47.17 -12.47 12.06
N GLU A 197 -48.28 -12.35 11.33
CA GLU A 197 -49.44 -13.22 11.52
C GLU A 197 -49.08 -14.71 11.38
N LYS A 198 -48.13 -15.04 10.51
CA LYS A 198 -47.58 -16.39 10.28
C LYS A 198 -46.63 -16.87 11.37
N LYS A 199 -46.48 -16.12 12.46
CA LYS A 199 -45.59 -16.40 13.59
C LYS A 199 -44.09 -16.36 13.24
N GLU A 200 -43.72 -15.65 12.17
CA GLU A 200 -42.32 -15.45 11.79
C GLU A 200 -41.75 -14.24 12.55
N LYS A 201 -40.55 -14.39 13.14
CA LYS A 201 -39.88 -13.31 13.88
C LYS A 201 -39.15 -12.37 12.91
N ILE A 202 -39.30 -11.06 13.13
CA ILE A 202 -38.55 -10.01 12.44
C ILE A 202 -37.96 -9.07 13.49
N VAL A 203 -36.67 -8.77 13.37
CA VAL A 203 -36.00 -7.77 14.23
C VAL A 203 -35.72 -6.54 13.39
N PHE A 204 -36.38 -5.45 13.74
CA PHE A 204 -36.17 -4.15 13.11
C PHE A 204 -35.25 -3.28 13.97
N THR A 205 -34.53 -2.38 13.31
CA THR A 205 -33.73 -1.33 13.95
C THR A 205 -34.29 0.03 13.57
N CYS A 206 -34.49 0.91 14.55
CA CYS A 206 -34.89 2.30 14.33
C CYS A 206 -33.92 2.96 13.35
N THR A 207 -34.45 3.70 12.36
CA THR A 207 -33.63 4.43 11.39
C THR A 207 -32.97 5.66 11.99
N GLU A 208 -33.47 6.11 13.14
CA GLU A 208 -32.89 7.18 13.94
C GLU A 208 -32.10 6.62 15.12
N GLN A 209 -31.04 7.33 15.49
CA GLN A 209 -30.20 7.04 16.66
C GLN A 209 -30.24 8.26 17.59
N PRO A 210 -31.23 8.36 18.50
CA PRO A 210 -31.35 9.49 19.42
C PRO A 210 -30.09 9.67 20.25
N LYS A 211 -29.74 10.91 20.59
CA LYS A 211 -28.58 11.23 21.43
C LYS A 211 -28.91 11.39 22.91
N ASP A 212 -30.19 11.37 23.27
CA ASP A 212 -30.66 11.59 24.64
C ASP A 212 -31.65 10.52 25.11
N LYS A 213 -31.66 10.31 26.43
CA LYS A 213 -32.48 9.29 27.09
C LYS A 213 -33.97 9.60 27.01
N LYS A 214 -34.36 10.88 27.10
CA LYS A 214 -35.76 11.29 27.12
C LYS A 214 -36.46 10.97 25.79
N THR A 215 -35.81 11.29 24.66
CA THR A 215 -36.31 10.94 23.33
C THR A 215 -36.39 9.43 23.16
N THR A 216 -35.37 8.70 23.61
CA THR A 216 -35.34 7.23 23.56
C THR A 216 -36.49 6.61 24.36
N GLU A 217 -36.69 7.04 25.61
CA GLU A 217 -37.79 6.58 26.47
C GLU A 217 -39.16 6.87 25.87
N ASN A 218 -39.36 8.06 25.28
CA ASN A 218 -40.59 8.39 24.60
C ASN A 218 -40.89 7.46 23.41
N ILE A 219 -39.88 7.13 22.59
CA ILE A 219 -40.01 6.16 21.50
C ILE A 219 -40.40 4.78 22.05
N LEU A 220 -39.73 4.31 23.11
CA LEU A 220 -40.02 3.01 23.73
C LEU A 220 -41.44 2.92 24.30
N ASP A 221 -41.93 4.00 24.91
CA ASP A 221 -43.26 4.05 25.51
C ASP A 221 -44.37 4.13 24.46
N LEU A 222 -44.18 4.93 23.42
CA LEU A 222 -45.11 5.01 22.29
C LEU A 222 -45.19 3.67 21.55
N ALA A 223 -44.03 3.03 21.32
CA ALA A 223 -43.94 1.73 20.67
C ALA A 223 -44.79 0.64 21.33
N LYS A 224 -44.81 0.60 22.68
CA LYS A 224 -45.56 -0.41 23.44
C LYS A 224 -47.07 -0.19 23.46
N LYS A 225 -47.52 1.04 23.23
CA LYS A 225 -48.94 1.44 23.36
C LYS A 225 -49.72 1.38 22.05
N LYS A 226 -49.02 1.17 20.93
CA LYS A 226 -49.56 1.34 19.58
C LYS A 226 -49.47 0.04 18.79
N GLN A 227 -50.36 -0.11 17.81
CA GLN A 227 -50.32 -1.23 16.89
C GLN A 227 -49.30 -0.97 15.80
N TRP A 228 -48.56 -2.01 15.41
CA TRP A 228 -47.50 -1.93 14.40
C TRP A 228 -47.98 -2.53 13.08
N GLU A 229 -47.46 -2.00 11.99
CA GLU A 229 -47.71 -2.51 10.65
C GLU A 229 -46.46 -2.39 9.77
N ILE A 230 -46.49 -3.12 8.66
CA ILE A 230 -45.54 -2.92 7.57
C ILE A 230 -45.93 -1.69 6.76
N VAL A 231 -44.93 -0.86 6.48
CA VAL A 231 -45.05 0.44 5.81
C VAL A 231 -44.67 0.35 4.36
N GLU A 232 -43.53 -0.28 4.13
CA GLU A 232 -42.87 -0.32 2.83
C GLU A 232 -42.14 -1.64 2.74
N VAL A 233 -42.28 -2.28 1.57
CA VAL A 233 -41.46 -3.41 1.17
C VAL A 233 -40.82 -3.03 -0.16
N LYS A 234 -39.52 -2.73 -0.12
CA LYS A 234 -38.76 -2.36 -1.31
C LYS A 234 -37.82 -3.47 -1.69
N MET A 235 -38.04 -4.04 -2.87
CA MET A 235 -37.12 -4.99 -3.48
C MET A 235 -36.30 -4.29 -4.55
N THR A 236 -35.00 -4.54 -4.57
CA THR A 236 -34.08 -3.94 -5.55
C THR A 236 -33.06 -4.97 -5.97
N GLU A 237 -33.03 -5.28 -7.26
CA GLU A 237 -31.98 -6.07 -7.87
C GLU A 237 -30.68 -5.26 -7.93
N ALA A 238 -29.58 -5.89 -7.51
CA ALA A 238 -28.26 -5.28 -7.46
C ALA A 238 -27.22 -6.24 -8.03
N LEU A 239 -26.32 -5.70 -8.83
CA LEU A 239 -25.18 -6.44 -9.36
C LEU A 239 -23.94 -6.22 -8.49
N ARG A 240 -23.26 -7.31 -8.16
CA ARG A 240 -21.90 -7.27 -7.61
C ARG A 240 -20.91 -7.65 -8.69
N ARG A 241 -20.24 -6.63 -9.23
CA ARG A 241 -19.21 -6.79 -10.25
C ARG A 241 -17.93 -7.40 -9.66
N PRO A 242 -17.21 -8.25 -10.41
CA PRO A 242 -15.90 -8.72 -9.98
C PRO A 242 -14.88 -7.58 -9.97
N TYR A 243 -13.91 -7.69 -9.05
CA TYR A 243 -12.78 -6.79 -8.99
C TYR A 243 -11.87 -6.94 -10.22
N ALA A 244 -11.21 -5.85 -10.61
CA ALA A 244 -10.19 -5.87 -11.65
C ALA A 244 -9.00 -6.79 -11.26
N PRO A 245 -8.23 -7.26 -12.26
CA PRO A 245 -6.94 -7.92 -12.03
C PRO A 245 -6.02 -7.10 -11.12
N PHE A 246 -5.10 -7.78 -10.44
CA PHE A 246 -4.27 -7.12 -9.43
C PHE A 246 -3.26 -6.15 -10.03
N THR A 247 -3.24 -4.94 -9.49
CA THR A 247 -2.05 -4.08 -9.41
C THR A 247 -1.19 -4.48 -8.22
N THR A 248 0.00 -3.88 -8.08
CA THR A 248 0.84 -4.08 -6.89
C THR A 248 0.15 -3.64 -5.59
N SER A 249 -0.50 -2.48 -5.60
CA SER A 249 -1.19 -1.97 -4.41
C SER A 249 -2.34 -2.87 -3.99
N THR A 250 -3.20 -3.25 -4.95
CA THR A 250 -4.36 -4.11 -4.67
C THR A 250 -3.93 -5.54 -4.28
N LEU A 251 -2.80 -6.04 -4.80
CA LEU A 251 -2.20 -7.30 -4.36
C LEU A 251 -1.71 -7.22 -2.91
N GLN A 252 -1.00 -6.15 -2.53
CA GLN A 252 -0.54 -5.96 -1.15
C GLN A 252 -1.72 -5.82 -0.17
N GLN A 253 -2.77 -5.10 -0.56
CA GLN A 253 -3.99 -4.97 0.23
C GLN A 253 -4.68 -6.32 0.43
N ALA A 254 -4.88 -7.09 -0.65
CA ALA A 254 -5.50 -8.41 -0.58
C ALA A 254 -4.61 -9.43 0.17
N GLY A 255 -3.29 -9.40 -0.01
CA GLY A 255 -2.35 -10.22 0.75
C GLY A 255 -2.47 -9.98 2.26
N SER A 256 -2.69 -8.74 2.68
CA SER A 256 -2.91 -8.42 4.09
C SER A 256 -4.28 -8.88 4.60
N SER A 257 -5.36 -8.50 3.93
CA SER A 257 -6.72 -8.78 4.42
C SER A 257 -7.10 -10.26 4.30
N ARG A 258 -6.60 -10.97 3.28
CA ARG A 258 -6.96 -12.37 2.99
C ARG A 258 -5.96 -13.38 3.52
N LEU A 259 -4.67 -13.03 3.56
CA LEU A 259 -3.59 -13.97 3.91
C LEU A 259 -2.81 -13.58 5.16
N GLY A 260 -3.09 -12.41 5.76
CA GLY A 260 -2.35 -11.89 6.91
C GLY A 260 -0.90 -11.54 6.60
N MET A 261 -0.55 -11.35 5.32
CA MET A 261 0.81 -11.03 4.87
C MET A 261 1.03 -9.52 4.90
N SER A 262 2.14 -9.07 5.50
CA SER A 262 2.55 -7.66 5.37
C SER A 262 2.85 -7.33 3.90
N PRO A 263 2.81 -6.05 3.48
CA PRO A 263 3.20 -5.65 2.13
C PRO A 263 4.57 -6.19 1.71
N SER A 264 5.56 -6.12 2.61
CA SER A 264 6.91 -6.67 2.37
C SER A 264 6.93 -8.19 2.19
N ARG A 265 6.15 -8.93 2.99
CA ARG A 265 6.04 -10.40 2.87
C ARG A 265 5.34 -10.80 1.57
N THR A 266 4.29 -10.07 1.19
CA THR A 266 3.57 -10.23 -0.07
C THR A 266 4.50 -10.05 -1.27
N MET A 267 5.26 -8.94 -1.31
CA MET A 267 6.18 -8.68 -2.42
C MET A 267 7.33 -9.69 -2.50
N ARG A 268 7.80 -10.21 -1.37
CA ARG A 268 8.81 -11.28 -1.35
C ARG A 268 8.30 -12.57 -2.00
N ALA A 269 7.08 -12.98 -1.66
CA ALA A 269 6.45 -14.16 -2.26
C ALA A 269 6.16 -13.94 -3.76
N ALA A 270 5.66 -12.75 -4.13
CA ALA A 270 5.40 -12.39 -5.52
C ALA A 270 6.68 -12.41 -6.37
N GLN A 271 7.79 -11.84 -5.87
CA GLN A 271 9.10 -11.90 -6.54
C GLN A 271 9.49 -13.35 -6.82
N LYS A 272 9.34 -14.25 -5.85
CA LYS A 272 9.71 -15.67 -6.02
C LYS A 272 8.82 -16.40 -7.01
N LEU A 273 7.53 -16.09 -7.06
CA LEU A 273 6.61 -16.63 -8.06
C LEU A 273 7.00 -16.14 -9.47
N TYR A 274 7.32 -14.85 -9.63
CA TYR A 274 7.74 -14.27 -10.90
C TYR A 274 9.09 -14.85 -11.38
N GLU A 275 10.11 -14.92 -10.53
CA GLU A 275 11.43 -15.48 -10.85
C GLU A 275 11.38 -16.97 -11.29
N LYS A 276 10.36 -17.70 -10.84
CA LYS A 276 10.08 -19.10 -11.22
C LYS A 276 9.14 -19.22 -12.43
N GLY A 277 8.66 -18.10 -12.96
CA GLY A 277 7.79 -18.05 -14.14
C GLY A 277 6.33 -18.42 -13.88
N PHE A 278 5.83 -18.26 -12.64
CA PHE A 278 4.45 -18.59 -12.29
C PHE A 278 3.47 -17.42 -12.42
N ILE A 279 3.95 -16.18 -12.27
CA ILE A 279 3.14 -14.97 -12.43
C ILE A 279 3.86 -13.96 -13.32
N THR A 280 3.10 -13.00 -13.85
CA THR A 280 3.64 -11.79 -14.49
C THR A 280 4.36 -10.89 -13.47
N TYR A 281 5.06 -9.88 -13.97
CA TYR A 281 5.83 -8.96 -13.14
C TYR A 281 4.96 -8.25 -12.10
N MET A 282 5.36 -8.34 -10.83
CA MET A 282 4.54 -7.95 -9.68
C MET A 282 4.59 -6.47 -9.31
N ARG A 283 5.43 -5.66 -9.96
CA ARG A 283 5.53 -4.20 -9.79
C ARG A 283 4.88 -3.52 -10.99
N THR A 284 3.58 -3.30 -10.88
CA THR A 284 2.72 -2.80 -11.94
C THR A 284 1.56 -2.01 -11.33
N ASP A 285 1.25 -0.88 -11.93
CA ASP A 285 0.02 -0.11 -11.72
C ASP A 285 -1.08 -0.50 -12.72
N SER A 286 -0.79 -1.42 -13.64
CA SER A 286 -1.70 -1.84 -14.70
C SER A 286 -2.72 -2.87 -14.21
N ILE A 287 -3.94 -2.74 -14.73
CA ILE A 287 -5.03 -3.72 -14.57
C ILE A 287 -5.34 -4.45 -15.89
N SER A 288 -4.62 -4.12 -16.97
CA SER A 288 -4.84 -4.69 -18.29
C SER A 288 -4.40 -6.15 -18.34
N LEU A 289 -5.10 -6.96 -19.13
CA LEU A 289 -4.71 -8.32 -19.51
C LEU A 289 -4.35 -8.33 -21.00
N SER A 290 -3.30 -9.05 -21.37
CA SER A 290 -2.81 -9.14 -22.74
C SER A 290 -3.79 -9.89 -23.64
N GLU A 291 -3.83 -9.50 -24.92
CA GLU A 291 -4.63 -10.20 -25.94
C GLU A 291 -4.25 -11.68 -26.09
N THR A 292 -3.03 -12.05 -25.72
CA THR A 292 -2.57 -13.44 -25.73
C THR A 292 -3.04 -14.23 -24.52
N ALA A 293 -3.12 -13.63 -23.34
CA ALA A 293 -3.52 -14.33 -22.12
C ALA A 293 -5.05 -14.44 -21.99
N LEU A 294 -5.79 -13.44 -22.49
CA LEU A 294 -7.25 -13.37 -22.30
C LEU A 294 -7.99 -14.61 -22.84
N PRO A 295 -7.71 -15.14 -24.05
CA PRO A 295 -8.34 -16.37 -24.55
C PRO A 295 -8.07 -17.59 -23.66
N GLU A 296 -6.86 -17.73 -23.11
CA GLU A 296 -6.50 -18.82 -22.21
C GLU A 296 -7.27 -18.75 -20.89
N ILE A 297 -7.38 -17.53 -20.32
CA ILE A 297 -8.17 -17.28 -19.11
C ILE A 297 -9.64 -17.61 -19.34
N ILE A 298 -10.22 -17.17 -20.47
CA ILE A 298 -11.60 -17.45 -20.88
C ILE A 298 -11.83 -18.97 -20.98
N ALA A 299 -10.91 -19.69 -21.62
CA ALA A 299 -11.00 -21.14 -21.76
C ALA A 299 -11.01 -21.84 -20.40
N VAL A 300 -10.21 -21.38 -19.44
CA VAL A 300 -10.22 -21.92 -18.07
C VAL A 300 -11.54 -21.61 -17.35
N VAL A 301 -12.07 -20.39 -17.45
CA VAL A 301 -13.37 -20.04 -16.85
C VAL A 301 -14.49 -20.91 -17.42
N LYS A 302 -14.57 -21.03 -18.75
CA LYS A 302 -15.57 -21.85 -19.44
C LYS A 302 -15.45 -23.33 -19.05
N LYS A 303 -14.22 -23.85 -18.93
CA LYS A 303 -13.96 -25.25 -18.55
C LYS A 303 -14.30 -25.54 -17.08
N GLU A 304 -13.96 -24.63 -16.16
CA GLU A 304 -14.13 -24.87 -14.72
C GLU A 304 -15.53 -24.52 -14.21
N PHE A 305 -16.21 -23.53 -14.81
CA PHE A 305 -17.49 -23.01 -14.31
C PHE A 305 -18.63 -23.12 -15.32
N GLY A 306 -18.34 -23.18 -16.62
CA GLY A 306 -19.34 -23.25 -17.69
C GLY A 306 -19.72 -21.88 -18.27
N GLU A 307 -20.44 -21.90 -19.40
CA GLU A 307 -20.70 -20.70 -20.21
C GLU A 307 -21.46 -19.60 -19.44
N LYS A 308 -22.41 -19.98 -18.59
CA LYS A 308 -23.22 -19.03 -17.81
C LYS A 308 -22.40 -18.15 -16.87
N TYR A 309 -21.21 -18.62 -16.47
CA TYR A 309 -20.30 -17.89 -15.59
C TYR A 309 -19.27 -17.06 -16.37
N LEU A 310 -19.24 -17.11 -17.70
CA LEU A 310 -18.27 -16.35 -18.49
C LEU A 310 -18.81 -14.95 -18.80
N SER A 311 -18.01 -13.92 -18.47
CA SER A 311 -18.26 -12.55 -18.92
C SER A 311 -16.92 -11.88 -19.24
N VAL A 312 -16.61 -11.76 -20.53
CA VAL A 312 -15.33 -11.24 -21.00
C VAL A 312 -15.25 -9.74 -20.72
N ARG A 313 -14.28 -9.34 -19.91
CA ARG A 313 -14.06 -7.93 -19.52
C ARG A 313 -12.67 -7.47 -19.91
N ARG A 314 -12.63 -6.33 -20.59
CA ARG A 314 -11.40 -5.61 -20.92
C ARG A 314 -11.20 -4.48 -19.92
N TYR A 315 -10.24 -4.65 -19.04
CA TYR A 315 -9.82 -3.62 -18.09
C TYR A 315 -8.78 -2.72 -18.77
N LYS A 316 -8.94 -1.41 -18.61
CA LYS A 316 -7.98 -0.42 -19.12
C LYS A 316 -7.43 0.40 -17.96
N THR A 317 -6.11 0.43 -17.87
CA THR A 317 -5.38 1.28 -16.92
C THR A 317 -5.60 2.75 -17.28
N LYS A 318 -5.95 3.58 -16.30
CA LYS A 318 -6.05 5.04 -16.47
C LYS A 318 -4.81 5.67 -15.82
N GLY A 319 -3.88 6.20 -16.61
CA GLY A 319 -2.67 6.86 -16.10
C GLY A 319 -1.76 7.40 -17.21
N LYS A 320 -0.99 8.47 -16.92
CA LYS A 320 -0.04 9.09 -17.87
C LYS A 320 1.14 8.16 -18.22
N ASN A 321 1.58 7.36 -17.24
CA ASN A 321 2.73 6.45 -17.35
C ASN A 321 2.37 5.01 -17.71
N ALA A 322 1.13 4.74 -18.13
CA ALA A 322 0.72 3.41 -18.56
C ALA A 322 1.39 3.08 -19.91
N GLN A 323 2.69 2.82 -19.91
CA GLN A 323 3.34 2.14 -21.02
C GLN A 323 2.60 0.81 -21.21
N GLU A 324 2.03 0.61 -22.39
CA GLU A 324 1.18 -0.53 -22.76
C GLU A 324 1.88 -1.90 -22.61
N ALA A 325 3.16 -1.93 -22.26
CA ALA A 325 3.94 -3.14 -22.01
C ALA A 325 3.70 -3.76 -20.61
N HIS A 326 3.17 -2.99 -19.63
CA HIS A 326 2.89 -3.54 -18.29
C HIS A 326 1.49 -4.15 -18.21
N GLU A 327 1.46 -5.43 -17.86
CA GLU A 327 0.23 -6.18 -17.60
C GLU A 327 -0.09 -6.18 -16.09
N ALA A 328 -1.34 -6.53 -15.75
CA ALA A 328 -1.72 -6.85 -14.38
C ALA A 328 -0.91 -8.05 -13.83
N VAL A 329 -0.88 -8.16 -12.50
CA VAL A 329 -0.36 -9.35 -11.82
C VAL A 329 -1.35 -10.50 -11.98
N ARG A 330 -0.99 -11.48 -12.82
CA ARG A 330 -1.78 -12.67 -13.14
C ARG A 330 -0.88 -13.91 -13.22
N PRO A 331 -1.43 -15.14 -13.21
CA PRO A 331 -0.67 -16.33 -13.53
C PRO A 331 -0.19 -16.30 -14.98
N THR A 332 1.01 -16.82 -15.23
CA THR A 332 1.52 -17.09 -16.59
C THR A 332 0.78 -18.23 -17.26
N ASP A 333 0.27 -19.17 -16.46
CA ASP A 333 -0.58 -20.29 -16.86
C ASP A 333 -1.72 -20.40 -15.83
N THR A 334 -2.94 -20.05 -16.23
CA THR A 334 -4.12 -20.09 -15.34
C THR A 334 -4.71 -21.49 -15.18
N SER A 335 -4.33 -22.45 -16.02
CA SER A 335 -4.77 -23.84 -15.90
C SER A 335 -4.15 -24.54 -14.68
N LYS A 336 -2.96 -24.08 -14.25
CA LYS A 336 -2.35 -24.51 -12.99
C LYS A 336 -3.14 -23.98 -11.80
N LYS A 337 -3.67 -24.89 -10.98
CA LYS A 337 -4.43 -24.53 -9.77
C LYS A 337 -3.53 -24.08 -8.63
N THR A 338 -2.31 -24.60 -8.57
CA THR A 338 -1.33 -24.30 -7.51
C THR A 338 0.07 -24.13 -8.10
N ALA A 339 0.87 -23.25 -7.50
CA ALA A 339 2.27 -23.03 -7.84
C ALA A 339 3.02 -22.43 -6.64
N GLY A 340 4.35 -22.51 -6.68
CA GLY A 340 5.21 -22.03 -5.58
C GLY A 340 5.74 -23.14 -4.68
N SER A 341 6.85 -22.86 -4.00
CA SER A 341 7.57 -23.83 -3.15
C SER A 341 7.27 -23.67 -1.67
N THR A 342 6.87 -22.48 -1.24
CA THR A 342 6.54 -22.16 0.16
C THR A 342 5.04 -21.95 0.32
N GLU A 343 4.53 -22.06 1.55
CA GLU A 343 3.10 -21.80 1.82
C GLU A 343 2.69 -20.36 1.45
N ASP A 344 3.58 -19.39 1.65
CA ASP A 344 3.39 -18.01 1.24
C ASP A 344 3.23 -17.88 -0.28
N GLU A 345 4.10 -18.53 -1.04
CA GLU A 345 4.01 -18.56 -2.50
C GLU A 345 2.73 -19.23 -2.98
N LYS A 346 2.36 -20.39 -2.41
CA LYS A 346 1.14 -21.12 -2.79
C LYS A 346 -0.13 -20.33 -2.51
N LYS A 347 -0.23 -19.75 -1.31
CA LYS A 347 -1.39 -18.92 -0.91
C LYS A 347 -1.50 -17.67 -1.78
N LEU A 348 -0.39 -17.00 -2.05
CA LEU A 348 -0.39 -15.81 -2.89
C LEU A 348 -0.72 -16.14 -4.36
N TYR A 349 -0.19 -17.23 -4.91
CA TYR A 349 -0.52 -17.68 -6.24
C TYR A 349 -2.02 -18.02 -6.37
N ALA A 350 -2.58 -18.76 -5.41
CA ALA A 350 -4.02 -19.06 -5.39
C ALA A 350 -4.87 -17.79 -5.37
N LEU A 351 -4.49 -16.80 -4.55
CA LEU A 351 -5.16 -15.49 -4.52
C LEU A 351 -5.10 -14.77 -5.87
N ILE A 352 -3.91 -14.73 -6.50
CA ILE A 352 -3.70 -14.10 -7.82
C ILE A 352 -4.54 -14.81 -8.89
N ARG A 353 -4.56 -16.15 -8.90
CA ARG A 353 -5.38 -16.96 -9.82
C ARG A 353 -6.87 -16.69 -9.63
N THR A 354 -7.36 -16.74 -8.39
CA THR A 354 -8.76 -16.45 -8.06
C THR A 354 -9.17 -15.07 -8.58
N ARG A 355 -8.38 -14.02 -8.32
CA ARG A 355 -8.69 -12.68 -8.81
C ARG A 355 -8.70 -12.59 -10.34
N THR A 356 -7.73 -13.22 -10.99
CA THR A 356 -7.60 -13.21 -12.45
C THR A 356 -8.82 -13.85 -13.11
N LEU A 357 -9.20 -15.06 -12.70
CA LEU A 357 -10.36 -15.76 -13.26
C LEU A 357 -11.67 -15.04 -12.92
N ALA A 358 -11.86 -14.64 -11.66
CA ALA A 358 -13.05 -13.91 -11.23
C ALA A 358 -13.29 -12.63 -12.02
N SER A 359 -12.23 -11.92 -12.43
CA SER A 359 -12.35 -10.71 -13.27
C SER A 359 -13.02 -10.96 -14.63
N GLN A 360 -13.00 -12.21 -15.10
CA GLN A 360 -13.61 -12.65 -16.37
C GLN A 360 -14.90 -13.47 -16.16
N MET A 361 -15.45 -13.48 -14.93
CA MET A 361 -16.67 -14.21 -14.61
C MET A 361 -17.89 -13.30 -14.49
N SER A 362 -19.09 -13.80 -14.79
CA SER A 362 -20.35 -13.04 -14.70
C SER A 362 -20.55 -12.34 -13.36
N ASP A 363 -21.27 -11.21 -13.38
CA ASP A 363 -21.64 -10.49 -12.15
C ASP A 363 -22.46 -11.42 -11.23
N ALA A 364 -22.36 -11.21 -9.92
CA ALA A 364 -23.29 -11.85 -9.00
C ALA A 364 -24.56 -10.99 -8.90
N GLU A 365 -25.73 -11.63 -8.93
CA GLU A 365 -27.04 -10.99 -8.88
C GLU A 365 -27.64 -11.17 -7.50
N ILE A 366 -28.04 -10.05 -6.88
CA ILE A 366 -28.56 -10.03 -5.51
C ILE A 366 -29.90 -9.32 -5.51
N LEU A 367 -30.89 -9.92 -4.85
CA LEU A 367 -32.12 -9.26 -4.47
C LEU A 367 -31.96 -8.67 -3.07
N ARG A 368 -31.98 -7.34 -2.98
CA ARG A 368 -32.03 -6.63 -1.68
C ARG A 368 -33.47 -6.34 -1.33
N THR A 369 -33.86 -6.65 -0.10
CA THR A 369 -35.19 -6.36 0.42
C THR A 369 -35.05 -5.43 1.60
N LYS A 370 -35.58 -4.22 1.53
CA LYS A 370 -35.73 -3.33 2.69
C LYS A 370 -37.19 -3.37 3.12
N ILE A 371 -37.43 -3.74 4.36
CA ILE A 371 -38.76 -3.68 4.98
C ILE A 371 -38.74 -2.57 6.01
N ILE A 372 -39.75 -1.71 5.96
CA ILE A 372 -39.97 -0.65 6.94
C ILE A 372 -41.24 -0.99 7.72
N ALA A 373 -41.17 -0.87 9.04
CA ALA A 373 -42.26 -1.01 9.99
C ALA A 373 -42.41 0.29 10.80
N ASN A 374 -43.64 0.60 11.20
CA ASN A 374 -43.96 1.74 12.06
C ASN A 374 -45.29 1.44 12.78
N THR A 375 -45.72 2.32 13.67
CA THR A 375 -47.08 2.30 14.21
C THR A 375 -48.07 2.75 13.14
N THR A 376 -49.30 2.25 13.24
CA THR A 376 -50.38 2.56 12.27
C THR A 376 -50.68 4.05 12.14
N ASP A 377 -50.43 4.85 13.20
CA ASP A 377 -50.60 6.30 13.23
C ASP A 377 -49.33 7.08 12.87
N ARG A 378 -48.23 6.41 12.51
CA ARG A 378 -46.94 7.04 12.15
C ARG A 378 -46.35 7.93 13.23
N ALA A 379 -46.62 7.59 14.49
CA ALA A 379 -46.15 8.35 15.64
C ALA A 379 -44.67 8.08 16.01
N LEU A 380 -44.02 7.10 15.39
CA LEU A 380 -42.61 6.78 15.63
C LEU A 380 -41.74 7.15 14.42
N PRO A 381 -40.42 7.31 14.61
CA PRO A 381 -39.46 7.12 13.52
C PRO A 381 -39.61 5.73 12.90
N ASP A 382 -39.19 5.59 11.65
CA ASP A 382 -39.26 4.32 10.94
C ASP A 382 -38.32 3.28 11.55
N PHE A 383 -38.75 2.02 11.52
CA PHE A 383 -37.96 0.86 11.91
C PHE A 383 -37.70 0.02 10.68
N SER A 384 -36.44 -0.34 10.41
CA SER A 384 -36.09 -1.04 9.18
C SER A 384 -35.31 -2.32 9.43
N VAL A 385 -35.47 -3.26 8.52
CA VAL A 385 -34.64 -4.47 8.39
C VAL A 385 -34.25 -4.64 6.93
N ASN A 386 -33.04 -5.11 6.69
CA ASN A 386 -32.53 -5.36 5.35
C ASN A 386 -32.26 -6.86 5.16
N GLY A 387 -32.89 -7.44 4.16
CA GLY A 387 -32.58 -8.76 3.63
C GLY A 387 -31.72 -8.68 2.36
N SER A 388 -30.98 -9.74 2.11
CA SER A 388 -30.15 -9.92 0.92
C SER A 388 -30.15 -11.38 0.51
N HIS A 389 -30.66 -11.67 -0.68
CA HIS A 389 -30.73 -13.01 -1.24
C HIS A 389 -29.94 -13.09 -2.55
N LEU A 390 -29.01 -14.04 -2.64
CA LEU A 390 -28.22 -14.27 -3.84
C LEU A 390 -29.06 -15.01 -4.89
N LEU A 391 -29.38 -14.33 -6.00
CA LEU A 391 -30.13 -14.91 -7.12
C LEU A 391 -29.20 -15.72 -8.03
N PHE A 392 -28.02 -15.18 -8.30
CA PHE A 392 -26.97 -15.83 -9.07
C PHE A 392 -25.61 -15.50 -8.45
N ASP A 393 -24.79 -16.53 -8.22
CA ASP A 393 -23.51 -16.37 -7.51
C ASP A 393 -22.39 -15.81 -8.38
N GLY A 394 -22.48 -15.91 -9.71
CA GLY A 394 -21.49 -15.32 -10.62
C GLY A 394 -20.06 -15.62 -10.20
N TRP A 395 -19.19 -14.60 -10.19
CA TRP A 395 -17.80 -14.72 -9.73
C TRP A 395 -17.61 -15.12 -8.25
N LEU A 396 -18.64 -14.98 -7.40
CA LEU A 396 -18.58 -15.36 -5.97
C LEU A 396 -18.52 -16.88 -5.77
N THR A 397 -18.88 -17.68 -6.78
CA THR A 397 -18.66 -19.14 -6.74
C THR A 397 -17.18 -19.50 -6.60
N LEU A 398 -16.27 -18.64 -7.11
CA LEU A 398 -14.83 -18.84 -7.04
C LEU A 398 -14.19 -18.07 -5.87
N ASP A 399 -14.60 -16.82 -5.63
CA ASP A 399 -14.13 -16.01 -4.49
C ASP A 399 -15.12 -16.07 -3.32
N THR A 400 -15.22 -17.25 -2.69
CA THR A 400 -16.24 -17.54 -1.66
C THR A 400 -16.13 -16.65 -0.42
N VAL A 401 -14.92 -16.21 -0.06
CA VAL A 401 -14.70 -15.28 1.06
C VAL A 401 -15.32 -13.90 0.76
N ALA A 402 -15.52 -13.54 -0.52
CA ALA A 402 -16.21 -12.32 -0.89
C ALA A 402 -17.74 -12.48 -0.93
N ARG A 403 -18.29 -13.70 -0.77
CA ARG A 403 -19.73 -13.97 -0.92
C ARG A 403 -20.58 -13.20 0.08
N GLY A 404 -20.16 -13.17 1.35
CA GLY A 404 -20.98 -12.67 2.45
C GLY A 404 -22.12 -13.62 2.79
N ASP A 405 -22.89 -13.28 3.82
CA ASP A 405 -24.01 -14.11 4.29
C ASP A 405 -25.31 -13.73 3.56
N ASN A 406 -26.17 -14.73 3.34
CA ASN A 406 -27.56 -14.48 2.96
C ASN A 406 -28.32 -14.04 4.20
N VAL A 407 -29.06 -12.94 4.09
CA VAL A 407 -29.94 -12.45 5.15
C VAL A 407 -31.36 -12.59 4.65
N GLU A 408 -32.02 -13.66 5.08
CA GLU A 408 -33.42 -13.88 4.76
C GLU A 408 -34.31 -13.01 5.65
N VAL A 409 -35.33 -12.42 5.04
CA VAL A 409 -36.39 -11.69 5.74
C VAL A 409 -37.73 -12.31 5.35
N PRO A 410 -38.70 -12.43 6.28
CA PRO A 410 -40.01 -12.98 5.97
C PRO A 410 -40.73 -12.24 4.84
N ARG A 411 -41.59 -12.97 4.11
CA ARG A 411 -42.40 -12.39 3.05
C ARG A 411 -43.63 -11.71 3.66
N VAL A 412 -43.66 -10.40 3.55
CA VAL A 412 -44.72 -9.53 4.07
C VAL A 412 -45.19 -8.56 2.98
N ALA A 413 -46.39 -8.01 3.14
CA ALA A 413 -46.97 -6.97 2.30
C ALA A 413 -47.15 -5.67 3.10
N VAL A 414 -47.32 -4.55 2.39
CA VAL A 414 -47.68 -3.26 3.00
C VAL A 414 -49.01 -3.41 3.74
N SER A 415 -49.10 -2.79 4.91
CA SER A 415 -50.23 -2.87 5.86
C SER A 415 -50.43 -4.22 6.56
N ASP A 416 -49.53 -5.19 6.38
CA ASP A 416 -49.55 -6.41 7.22
C ASP A 416 -49.36 -6.02 8.70
N PRO A 417 -50.19 -6.53 9.62
CA PRO A 417 -50.06 -6.22 11.03
C PRO A 417 -48.85 -6.93 11.64
N LEU A 418 -48.23 -6.27 12.62
CA LEU A 418 -47.08 -6.78 13.38
C LEU A 418 -47.39 -6.80 14.87
N ASP A 419 -47.07 -7.91 15.52
CA ASP A 419 -47.17 -8.09 16.96
C ASP A 419 -45.81 -7.80 17.61
N LEU A 420 -45.69 -6.65 18.28
CA LEU A 420 -44.46 -6.27 19.01
C LEU A 420 -44.28 -7.16 20.24
N LYS A 421 -43.22 -7.97 20.25
CA LYS A 421 -42.88 -8.84 21.39
C LYS A 421 -41.92 -8.19 22.37
N LYS A 422 -40.95 -7.44 21.84
CA LYS A 422 -39.92 -6.82 22.66
C LYS A 422 -39.39 -5.60 21.95
N ILE A 423 -39.20 -4.51 22.69
CA ILE A 423 -38.43 -3.36 22.23
C ILE A 423 -37.35 -3.04 23.24
N THR A 424 -36.13 -2.83 22.77
CA THR A 424 -34.96 -2.55 23.60
C THR A 424 -34.17 -1.38 23.03
N SER A 425 -33.55 -0.61 23.91
CA SER A 425 -32.54 0.38 23.56
C SER A 425 -31.19 -0.05 24.11
N GLU A 426 -30.15 0.06 23.30
CA GLU A 426 -28.76 -0.09 23.70
C GLU A 426 -28.08 1.28 23.62
N GLU A 427 -27.56 1.78 24.74
CA GLU A 427 -26.72 2.98 24.76
C GLU A 427 -25.35 2.62 24.17
N LYS A 428 -24.96 3.31 23.11
CA LYS A 428 -23.65 3.20 22.45
C LYS A 428 -22.94 4.53 22.46
N GLN A 429 -21.65 4.48 22.18
CA GLN A 429 -20.84 5.66 21.97
C GLN A 429 -20.22 5.60 20.59
N THR A 430 -20.08 6.76 19.95
CA THR A 430 -19.29 6.86 18.71
C THR A 430 -17.85 6.49 19.02
N GLU A 431 -17.19 5.79 18.11
CA GLU A 431 -15.78 5.42 18.25
C GLU A 431 -14.88 6.35 17.44
N PRO A 432 -13.63 6.59 17.89
CA PRO A 432 -12.66 7.34 17.10
C PRO A 432 -12.36 6.62 15.78
N PRO A 433 -11.84 7.33 14.76
CA PRO A 433 -11.44 6.69 13.51
C PRO A 433 -10.37 5.62 13.76
N GLN A 434 -10.52 4.46 13.11
CA GLN A 434 -9.60 3.34 13.30
C GLN A 434 -8.19 3.68 12.79
N ARG A 435 -7.15 3.23 13.49
CA ARG A 435 -5.76 3.32 13.02
C ARG A 435 -5.60 2.60 11.68
N TYR A 436 -4.66 3.08 10.86
CA TYR A 436 -4.33 2.41 9.60
C TYR A 436 -3.60 1.09 9.87
N SER A 437 -3.88 0.08 9.04
CA SER A 437 -2.98 -1.08 8.91
C SER A 437 -1.88 -0.80 7.89
N GLU A 438 -0.87 -1.67 7.78
CA GLU A 438 0.14 -1.59 6.71
C GLU A 438 -0.52 -1.53 5.32
N ALA A 439 -1.53 -2.36 5.06
CA ALA A 439 -2.27 -2.33 3.80
C ALA A 439 -3.16 -1.08 3.65
N GLY A 440 -3.74 -0.60 4.76
CA GLY A 440 -4.48 0.67 4.77
C GLY A 440 -3.59 1.85 4.40
N LEU A 441 -2.34 1.87 4.88
CA LEU A 441 -1.37 2.89 4.53
C LEU A 441 -0.95 2.78 3.06
N VAL A 442 -0.73 1.58 2.51
CA VAL A 442 -0.46 1.39 1.06
C VAL A 442 -1.57 1.98 0.21
N LYS A 443 -2.84 1.75 0.58
CA LYS A 443 -4.00 2.32 -0.10
C LYS A 443 -4.00 3.85 -0.08
N GLU A 444 -3.68 4.46 1.06
CA GLU A 444 -3.61 5.92 1.18
C GLU A 444 -2.43 6.52 0.41
N LEU A 445 -1.27 5.85 0.42
CA LEU A 445 -0.10 6.26 -0.37
C LEU A 445 -0.43 6.27 -1.88
N GLU A 446 -1.05 5.21 -2.40
CA GLU A 446 -1.50 5.15 -3.80
C GLU A 446 -2.52 6.26 -4.11
N LYS A 447 -3.56 6.40 -3.27
CA LYS A 447 -4.61 7.42 -3.44
C LYS A 447 -4.05 8.84 -3.50
N ARG A 448 -3.01 9.13 -2.71
CA ARG A 448 -2.37 10.46 -2.61
C ARG A 448 -1.22 10.64 -3.60
N GLY A 449 -0.92 9.65 -4.45
CA GLY A 449 0.17 9.71 -5.42
C GLY A 449 1.58 9.63 -4.81
N ILE A 450 1.69 9.16 -3.57
CA ILE A 450 2.93 9.10 -2.80
C ILE A 450 3.57 7.72 -2.98
N GLY A 451 4.74 7.70 -3.60
CA GLY A 451 5.42 6.46 -3.95
C GLY A 451 4.85 5.78 -5.20
N ARG A 452 5.38 4.60 -5.50
CA ARG A 452 5.13 3.81 -6.71
C ARG A 452 5.08 2.31 -6.35
N PRO A 453 4.65 1.42 -7.27
CA PRO A 453 4.68 -0.03 -7.06
C PRO A 453 5.98 -0.59 -6.45
N SER A 454 7.13 0.00 -6.80
CA SER A 454 8.44 -0.39 -6.26
C SER A 454 8.72 0.08 -4.83
N THR A 455 7.97 1.05 -4.29
CA THR A 455 8.31 1.73 -3.03
C THR A 455 7.28 1.57 -1.92
N TYR A 456 6.04 1.15 -2.17
CA TYR A 456 5.01 1.06 -1.13
C TYR A 456 5.46 0.22 0.07
N ALA A 457 5.93 -1.01 -0.17
CA ALA A 457 6.37 -1.91 0.88
C ALA A 457 7.62 -1.40 1.63
N SER A 458 8.53 -0.72 0.92
CA SER A 458 9.77 -0.20 1.51
C SER A 458 9.52 1.07 2.33
N ILE A 459 8.57 1.93 1.94
CA ILE A 459 8.15 3.09 2.74
C ILE A 459 7.61 2.63 4.09
N VAL A 460 6.63 1.72 4.05
CA VAL A 460 5.98 1.16 5.25
C VAL A 460 7.00 0.44 6.16
N LYS A 461 7.94 -0.31 5.58
CA LYS A 461 9.02 -0.94 6.33
C LYS A 461 9.98 0.08 6.94
N THR A 462 10.33 1.14 6.20
CA THR A 462 11.31 2.14 6.63
C THR A 462 10.85 2.87 7.89
N ILE A 463 9.61 3.37 7.92
CA ILE A 463 9.09 4.12 9.08
C ILE A 463 8.98 3.24 10.34
N GLN A 464 8.75 1.93 10.18
CA GLN A 464 8.78 0.95 11.26
C GLN A 464 10.23 0.68 11.73
N ASP A 465 11.15 0.37 10.81
CA ASP A 465 12.57 0.09 11.14
C ASP A 465 13.25 1.28 11.85
N ARG A 466 12.78 2.51 11.60
CA ARG A 466 13.26 3.74 12.24
C ARG A 466 12.64 4.01 13.61
N GLY A 467 11.66 3.22 14.04
CA GLY A 467 10.97 3.38 15.31
C GLY A 467 10.04 4.60 15.36
N TYR A 468 9.58 5.09 14.21
CA TYR A 468 8.55 6.15 14.15
C TYR A 468 7.15 5.60 14.34
N VAL A 469 6.97 4.34 13.98
CA VAL A 469 5.69 3.65 13.99
C VAL A 469 5.92 2.26 14.56
N GLU A 470 5.02 1.86 15.45
CA GLU A 470 4.95 0.52 15.99
C GLU A 470 3.70 -0.19 15.52
N LYS A 471 3.74 -1.52 15.56
CA LYS A 471 2.64 -2.36 15.11
C LYS A 471 1.94 -2.99 16.31
N GLU A 472 0.71 -2.59 16.55
CA GLU A 472 -0.18 -3.13 17.57
C GLU A 472 -1.21 -4.05 16.88
N GLY A 473 -0.94 -5.36 16.89
CA GLY A 473 -1.73 -6.32 16.11
C GLY A 473 -1.64 -6.03 14.61
N LYS A 474 -2.72 -5.49 14.01
CA LYS A 474 -2.74 -5.04 12.60
C LYS A 474 -2.63 -3.52 12.45
N ALA A 475 -2.80 -2.77 13.53
CA ALA A 475 -2.79 -1.32 13.53
C ALA A 475 -1.36 -0.77 13.58
N LEU A 476 -1.15 0.38 12.94
CA LEU A 476 0.07 1.17 13.01
C LEU A 476 -0.17 2.32 14.00
N SER A 477 0.61 2.34 15.08
CA SER A 477 0.58 3.33 16.15
C SER A 477 1.80 4.23 16.04
N VAL A 478 1.63 5.55 16.13
CA VAL A 478 2.75 6.50 16.00
C VAL A 478 3.44 6.65 17.35
N THR A 479 4.77 6.47 17.37
CA THR A 479 5.55 6.64 18.59
C THR A 479 5.73 8.12 18.92
N ASP A 480 6.10 8.45 20.16
CA ASP A 480 6.46 9.82 20.52
C ASP A 480 7.59 10.39 19.65
N THR A 481 8.56 9.53 19.29
CA THR A 481 9.63 9.93 18.39
C THR A 481 9.07 10.27 17.00
N GLY A 482 8.13 9.46 16.49
CA GLY A 482 7.43 9.73 15.24
C GLY A 482 6.67 11.05 15.27
N MET A 483 5.88 11.29 16.33
CA MET A 483 5.12 12.52 16.53
C MET A 483 6.01 13.76 16.53
N VAL A 484 7.11 13.74 17.29
CA VAL A 484 8.03 14.88 17.39
C VAL A 484 8.72 15.17 16.06
N VAL A 485 9.14 14.12 15.34
CA VAL A 485 9.77 14.28 14.03
C VAL A 485 8.78 14.85 13.03
N ASP A 486 7.54 14.35 13.02
CA ASP A 486 6.47 14.88 12.18
C ASP A 486 6.20 16.36 12.47
N ASP A 487 5.97 16.70 13.75
CA ASP A 487 5.70 18.08 14.17
C ASP A 487 6.85 19.02 13.80
N PHE A 488 8.11 18.61 13.99
CA PHE A 488 9.27 19.41 13.59
C PHE A 488 9.31 19.63 12.07
N LEU A 489 9.09 18.56 11.29
CA LEU A 489 9.15 18.63 9.84
C LEU A 489 8.02 19.50 9.27
N PHE A 490 6.78 19.28 9.69
CA PHE A 490 5.64 20.02 9.15
C PHE A 490 5.57 21.45 9.68
N LYS A 491 6.14 21.75 10.85
CA LYS A 491 6.28 23.14 11.31
C LYS A 491 7.29 23.95 10.48
N HIS A 492 8.34 23.30 9.94
CA HIS A 492 9.49 24.01 9.37
C HIS A 492 9.72 23.80 7.88
N PHE A 493 9.14 22.75 7.30
CA PHE A 493 9.41 22.28 5.93
C PHE A 493 8.15 21.79 5.20
N GLU A 494 6.94 22.19 5.62
CA GLU A 494 5.67 21.71 5.06
C GLU A 494 5.67 21.68 3.53
N ASN A 495 6.11 22.76 2.89
CA ASN A 495 6.16 22.88 1.43
C ASN A 495 7.10 21.88 0.72
N MET A 496 8.00 21.23 1.46
CA MET A 496 9.03 20.33 0.95
C MET A 496 8.87 18.88 1.43
N VAL A 497 7.98 18.63 2.40
CA VAL A 497 7.65 17.28 2.88
C VAL A 497 6.15 16.94 2.78
N SER A 498 5.35 17.85 2.20
CA SER A 498 3.93 17.62 1.98
C SER A 498 3.66 16.52 0.98
N GLU A 499 2.43 16.03 1.05
CA GLU A 499 1.89 15.02 0.15
C GLU A 499 1.87 15.51 -1.30
N SER A 500 1.41 16.75 -1.52
CA SER A 500 1.33 17.37 -2.85
C SER A 500 2.70 17.56 -3.47
N PHE A 501 3.68 18.05 -2.69
CA PHE A 501 5.06 18.17 -3.14
C PHE A 501 5.65 16.81 -3.51
N THR A 502 5.41 15.79 -2.68
CA THR A 502 5.95 14.45 -2.91
C THR A 502 5.36 13.80 -4.16
N ALA A 503 4.05 13.93 -4.37
CA ALA A 503 3.37 13.44 -5.56
C ALA A 503 3.84 14.15 -6.83
N ASP A 504 3.98 15.48 -6.79
CA ASP A 504 4.52 16.27 -7.90
C ASP A 504 5.95 15.86 -8.25
N MET A 505 6.81 15.64 -7.26
CA MET A 505 8.17 15.15 -7.51
C MET A 505 8.18 13.76 -8.15
N GLU A 506 7.31 12.83 -7.72
CA GLU A 506 7.22 11.53 -8.37
C GLU A 506 6.74 11.66 -9.83
N ASN A 507 5.82 12.59 -10.14
CA ASN A 507 5.41 12.87 -11.51
C ASN A 507 6.56 13.47 -12.34
N LYS A 508 7.38 14.35 -11.76
CA LYS A 508 8.58 14.88 -12.44
C LYS A 508 9.59 13.78 -12.75
N LEU A 509 9.77 12.81 -11.86
CA LEU A 509 10.64 11.65 -12.12
C LEU A 509 10.09 10.76 -13.25
N ASP A 510 8.78 10.68 -13.33
CA ASP A 510 8.05 9.97 -14.38
C ASP A 510 8.16 10.72 -15.73
N ASP A 511 8.09 12.06 -15.75
CA ASP A 511 8.37 12.88 -16.94
C ASP A 511 9.83 12.68 -17.45
N ILE A 512 10.81 12.54 -16.53
CA ILE A 512 12.20 12.24 -16.91
C ILE A 512 12.30 10.86 -17.56
N ALA A 513 11.54 9.88 -17.07
CA ALA A 513 11.51 8.53 -17.66
C ALA A 513 10.93 8.53 -19.07
N GLU A 514 9.99 9.43 -19.36
CA GLU A 514 9.39 9.62 -20.68
C GLU A 514 10.25 10.50 -21.61
N GLY A 515 11.29 11.14 -21.08
CA GLY A 515 12.14 12.06 -21.84
C GLY A 515 11.51 13.44 -22.08
N THR A 516 10.42 13.77 -21.39
CA THR A 516 9.71 15.06 -21.50
C THR A 516 10.21 16.10 -20.49
N ARG A 517 11.14 15.72 -19.62
CA ARG A 517 11.76 16.58 -18.61
C ARG A 517 13.25 16.32 -18.46
N GLU A 518 14.00 17.38 -18.19
CA GLU A 518 15.46 17.33 -18.02
C GLU A 518 15.88 16.98 -16.58
N TYR A 519 16.84 16.06 -16.47
CA TYR A 519 17.45 15.62 -15.21
C TYR A 519 18.01 16.79 -14.39
N GLU A 520 18.97 17.53 -14.95
CA GLU A 520 19.74 18.53 -14.19
C GLU A 520 18.85 19.68 -13.73
N LYS A 521 18.03 20.20 -14.64
CA LYS A 521 17.07 21.27 -14.32
C LYS A 521 16.14 20.87 -13.19
N THR A 522 15.61 19.64 -13.22
CA THR A 522 14.70 19.13 -12.18
C THR A 522 15.38 19.07 -10.81
N LEU A 523 16.62 18.57 -10.76
CA LEU A 523 17.38 18.52 -9.51
C LEU A 523 17.75 19.93 -9.01
N ARG A 524 18.14 20.84 -9.91
CA ARG A 524 18.51 22.22 -9.59
C ARG A 524 17.33 23.02 -9.04
N ASP A 525 16.20 22.96 -9.73
CA ASP A 525 14.96 23.67 -9.38
C ASP A 525 14.45 23.26 -7.99
N PHE A 526 14.71 22.02 -7.57
CA PHE A 526 14.37 21.54 -6.25
C PHE A 526 15.44 21.80 -5.19
N TYR A 527 16.67 21.37 -5.45
CA TYR A 527 17.69 21.25 -4.41
C TYR A 527 18.20 22.61 -3.94
N ILE A 528 18.35 23.58 -4.84
CA ILE A 528 18.90 24.89 -4.47
C ILE A 528 17.98 25.64 -3.48
N PRO A 529 16.65 25.73 -3.72
CA PRO A 529 15.73 26.25 -2.70
C PRO A 529 15.72 25.41 -1.43
N PHE A 530 15.71 24.08 -1.54
CA PHE A 530 15.69 23.16 -0.41
C PHE A 530 16.89 23.34 0.52
N ALA A 531 18.10 23.37 -0.03
CA ALA A 531 19.33 23.55 0.74
C ALA A 531 19.35 24.90 1.47
N LYS A 532 18.88 25.98 0.82
CA LYS A 532 18.73 27.29 1.46
C LYS A 532 17.74 27.25 2.63
N GLU A 533 16.62 26.55 2.45
CA GLU A 533 15.63 26.41 3.51
C GLU A 533 16.20 25.62 4.69
N VAL A 534 16.86 24.48 4.46
CA VAL A 534 17.53 23.69 5.51
C VAL A 534 18.56 24.52 6.27
N GLU A 535 19.41 25.27 5.55
CA GLU A 535 20.42 26.14 6.17
C GLU A 535 19.78 27.24 7.03
N SER A 536 18.67 27.84 6.57
CA SER A 536 17.94 28.86 7.35
C SER A 536 17.47 28.33 8.71
N LYS A 537 17.22 27.01 8.83
CA LYS A 537 16.77 26.37 10.07
C LYS A 537 17.91 25.94 11.00
N ASN A 538 19.18 26.11 10.60
CA ASN A 538 20.33 25.81 11.49
C ASN A 538 20.36 26.70 12.74
N LYS A 539 19.66 27.84 12.75
CA LYS A 539 19.57 28.75 13.91
C LYS A 539 18.43 28.43 14.87
N ILE A 540 17.52 27.53 14.50
CA ILE A 540 16.39 27.15 15.36
C ILE A 540 16.91 26.47 16.62
N GLU A 541 16.27 26.71 17.75
CA GLU A 541 16.64 26.06 19.00
C GLU A 541 16.45 24.54 18.91
N LYS A 542 17.31 23.79 19.60
CA LYS A 542 17.13 22.35 19.69
C LYS A 542 15.86 22.08 20.50
N VAL A 543 15.00 21.20 20.01
CA VAL A 543 13.81 20.71 20.69
C VAL A 543 14.25 19.84 21.88
N THR A 544 14.60 20.49 22.98
CA THR A 544 15.00 19.88 24.25
C THR A 544 13.90 19.94 25.29
N ASN A 545 12.93 20.84 25.12
CA ASN A 545 11.75 21.01 25.96
C ASN A 545 10.51 21.01 25.07
N MET A 546 9.55 20.14 25.37
CA MET A 546 8.29 19.95 24.62
C MET A 546 7.07 20.53 25.36
N GLY A 547 7.32 21.37 26.36
CA GLY A 547 6.30 21.97 27.21
C GLY A 547 6.44 21.53 28.68
N ASP A 548 5.61 22.14 29.52
CA ASP A 548 5.52 21.77 30.92
C ASP A 548 4.87 20.39 31.08
N ALA A 549 5.30 19.64 32.09
CA ALA A 549 4.62 18.40 32.48
C ALA A 549 3.20 18.70 33.01
N PRO A 550 2.28 17.71 33.04
CA PRO A 550 0.94 17.89 33.58
C PRO A 550 0.93 18.55 34.96
N GLU A 551 -0.08 19.37 35.21
CA GLU A 551 -0.20 20.12 36.46
C GLU A 551 -0.12 19.18 37.68
N GLY A 552 0.70 19.54 38.66
CA GLY A 552 1.00 18.68 39.84
C GLY A 552 2.22 17.77 39.69
N THR A 553 2.81 17.63 38.50
CA THR A 553 4.03 16.82 38.30
C THR A 553 5.26 17.56 38.83
N VAL A 554 5.83 17.08 39.93
CA VAL A 554 7.01 17.66 40.60
C VAL A 554 8.20 16.71 40.60
N CYS A 555 9.40 17.29 40.58
CA CYS A 555 10.65 16.55 40.59
C CYS A 555 10.82 15.72 41.86
N PRO A 556 11.10 14.40 41.76
CA PRO A 556 11.23 13.52 42.93
C PRO A 556 12.45 13.82 43.81
N LYS A 557 13.41 14.62 43.32
CA LYS A 557 14.64 14.98 44.04
C LYS A 557 14.58 16.34 44.73
N CYS A 558 13.95 17.34 44.10
CA CYS A 558 14.00 18.73 44.58
C CYS A 558 12.66 19.46 44.64
N GLY A 559 11.56 18.80 44.27
CA GLY A 559 10.20 19.37 44.29
C GLY A 559 9.93 20.46 43.25
N ALA A 560 10.89 20.78 42.37
CA ALA A 560 10.68 21.75 41.30
C ALA A 560 9.71 21.22 40.22
N LYS A 561 9.15 22.12 39.41
CA LYS A 561 8.36 21.75 38.23
C LYS A 561 9.14 20.85 37.26
N MET A 562 8.43 20.06 36.46
CA MET A 562 9.03 19.21 35.44
C MET A 562 8.62 19.66 34.03
N VAL A 563 9.46 19.33 33.05
CA VAL A 563 9.27 19.61 31.63
C VAL A 563 9.32 18.32 30.83
N ILE A 564 8.62 18.27 29.70
CA ILE A 564 8.59 17.10 28.82
C ILE A 564 9.83 17.11 27.93
N LYS A 565 10.57 16.00 27.92
CA LYS A 565 11.73 15.79 27.04
C LYS A 565 11.58 14.48 26.28
N LEU A 566 12.26 14.37 25.13
CA LEU A 566 12.30 13.14 24.34
C LEU A 566 13.60 12.36 24.59
N ALA A 567 13.46 11.14 25.11
CA ALA A 567 14.52 10.15 25.19
C ALA A 567 14.41 9.13 24.05
N ARG A 568 15.30 8.12 24.04
CA ARG A 568 15.24 7.02 23.04
C ARG A 568 13.96 6.20 23.15
N ASN A 569 13.44 6.03 24.37
CA ASN A 569 12.31 5.15 24.68
C ASN A 569 10.96 5.88 24.69
N GLY A 570 10.91 7.14 24.25
CA GLY A 570 9.70 7.96 24.29
C GLY A 570 9.92 9.25 25.06
N LYS A 571 8.82 9.95 25.33
CA LYS A 571 8.83 11.13 26.17
C LYS A 571 8.98 10.74 27.65
N PHE A 572 9.49 11.68 28.43
CA PHE A 572 9.66 11.56 29.88
C PHE A 572 9.66 12.95 30.50
N PHE A 573 9.38 13.01 31.80
CA PHE A 573 9.47 14.26 32.55
C PHE A 573 10.88 14.44 33.11
N SER A 574 11.48 15.60 32.85
CA SER A 574 12.79 16.02 33.37
C SER A 574 12.62 17.21 34.28
N CYS A 575 13.38 17.29 35.38
CA CYS A 575 13.38 18.48 36.24
C CYS A 575 13.67 19.76 35.43
N SER A 576 12.92 20.83 35.69
CA SER A 576 13.12 22.13 35.04
C SER A 576 14.46 22.78 35.38
N ARG A 577 15.10 22.37 36.49
CA ARG A 577 16.44 22.80 36.93
C ARG A 577 17.55 21.87 36.43
N PHE A 578 17.39 21.23 35.28
CA PHE A 578 18.48 20.44 34.68
C PHE A 578 19.46 21.41 33.99
N PRO A 579 20.79 21.30 34.19
CA PRO A 579 21.51 20.15 34.73
C PRO A 579 21.77 20.16 36.25
N GLU A 580 21.36 21.19 36.99
CA GLU A 580 21.58 21.29 38.44
C GLU A 580 20.85 20.20 39.24
N CYS A 581 19.73 19.69 38.71
CA CYS A 581 18.98 18.56 39.22
C CYS A 581 18.64 17.59 38.08
N ASP A 582 19.02 16.34 38.25
CA ASP A 582 18.86 15.24 37.29
C ASP A 582 17.60 14.38 37.57
N GLY A 583 16.66 14.89 38.38
CA GLY A 583 15.41 14.19 38.64
C GLY A 583 14.59 13.96 37.36
N ALA A 584 14.08 12.75 37.18
CA ALA A 584 13.31 12.34 36.03
C ALA A 584 12.21 11.35 36.41
N LEU A 585 11.11 11.33 35.65
CA LEU A 585 9.99 10.40 35.75
C LEU A 585 9.61 9.92 34.35
N THR A 586 9.14 8.68 34.24
CA THR A 586 8.53 8.17 33.01
C THR A 586 7.14 8.78 32.84
N GLU A 587 6.77 9.14 31.61
CA GLU A 587 5.41 9.60 31.27
C GLU A 587 4.35 8.50 31.46
#